data_AF-A0A975SMY0-F1
#
_entry.id   AF-A0A975SMY0-F1
#
_cell.length_a   1.000
_cell.length_b   1.000
_cell.length_c   1.000
_cell.angle_alpha   90.00
_cell.angle_beta   90.00
_cell.angle_gamma   90.00
#
_symmetry.space_group_name_H-M   'P 1'
#
loop_
_entity.id
_entity.type
_entity.pdbx_description
1 polymer ?
#
loop_
_entity_poly.entity_id
_entity_poly.type
_entity_poly.pdbx_seq_one_letter_code
_entity_poly.pdbx_strand_id
1 'polypeptide(L)'
;MHPVRRPAWTPPPPLPGVAWGEDPGARLVAYYQEVAANMADLPFYNPRLTVAALPFCRVEGDWLGVVWTPWFLNAFLLPGGGTLWQDLSQGERRRVALPVGEMDFLGDQAPALGPFQYCPLVAPVEDLTGQEEAAAVARQALDTLLLPVAAEGEAAEMALPGEGPARGPVEAPNTPLLASLDGPEAPLSPAAGEQAPSRTDKEPARRGFLKTFLGQGH
;
A
#
# COMPACT_ATOMS: atom_id res chain seq x y z
N MET A 1 -1.84 -27.31 29.38
CA MET A 1 -2.23 -25.90 29.19
C MET A 1 -1.03 -25.18 28.59
N HIS A 2 -1.07 -24.85 27.30
CA HIS A 2 0.02 -24.09 26.68
C HIS A 2 -0.04 -22.66 27.22
N PRO A 3 1.07 -22.07 27.73
CA PRO A 3 1.08 -20.68 28.13
C PRO A 3 0.82 -19.83 26.88
N VAL A 4 -0.25 -19.03 26.93
CA VAL A 4 -0.55 -18.03 25.89
C VAL A 4 0.70 -17.16 25.76
N ARG A 5 1.28 -17.07 24.55
CA ARG A 5 2.34 -16.10 24.30
C ARG A 5 1.71 -14.72 24.50
N ARG A 6 1.98 -14.08 25.64
CA ARG A 6 1.70 -12.65 25.77
C ARG A 6 2.62 -11.95 24.76
N PRO A 7 2.08 -11.15 23.84
CA PRO A 7 2.94 -10.30 23.03
C PRO A 7 3.81 -9.47 23.99
N ALA A 8 5.13 -9.50 23.78
CA ALA A 8 6.11 -8.84 24.65
C ALA A 8 5.97 -7.30 24.65
N TRP A 9 5.17 -6.78 23.72
CA TRP A 9 4.90 -5.37 23.55
C TRP A 9 3.41 -5.17 23.32
N THR A 10 2.80 -4.27 24.09
CA THR A 10 1.45 -3.78 23.85
C THR A 10 1.62 -2.35 23.36
N PRO A 11 1.12 -2.00 22.17
CA PRO A 11 1.25 -0.64 21.69
C PRO A 11 0.57 0.31 22.68
N PRO A 12 1.14 1.50 22.92
CA PRO A 12 0.48 2.51 23.72
C PRO A 12 -0.90 2.81 23.14
N PRO A 13 -1.89 3.12 23.99
CA PRO A 13 -3.23 3.46 23.53
C PRO A 13 -3.17 4.63 22.55
N PRO A 14 -4.09 4.66 21.57
CA PRO A 14 -4.11 5.72 20.57
C PRO A 14 -4.32 7.07 21.26
N LEU A 15 -3.47 8.04 20.91
CA LEU A 15 -3.67 9.43 21.36
C LEU A 15 -4.72 10.10 20.47
N PRO A 16 -5.63 10.90 21.04
CA PRO A 16 -6.59 11.65 20.25
C PRO A 16 -5.88 12.65 19.34
N GLY A 17 -6.18 12.60 18.06
CA GLY A 17 -5.70 13.57 17.08
C GLY A 17 -6.31 14.95 17.32
N VAL A 18 -5.50 15.90 17.75
CA VAL A 18 -5.90 17.30 17.85
C VAL A 18 -5.85 17.91 16.46
N ALA A 19 -6.98 18.45 15.97
CA ALA A 19 -7.06 19.05 14.65
C ALA A 19 -6.08 20.22 14.48
N TRP A 20 -5.29 20.18 13.40
CA TRP A 20 -4.34 21.22 13.05
C TRP A 20 -5.02 22.29 12.19
N GLY A 21 -5.02 23.54 12.65
CA GLY A 21 -5.57 24.67 11.90
C GLY A 21 -4.70 25.13 10.73
N GLU A 22 -3.39 24.96 10.83
CA GLU A 22 -2.39 25.39 9.84
C GLU A 22 -1.71 24.19 9.18
N ASP A 23 -1.01 24.44 8.06
CA ASP A 23 -0.24 23.43 7.33
C ASP A 23 0.80 22.75 8.26
N PRO A 24 0.75 21.42 8.41
CA PRO A 24 1.67 20.70 9.27
C PRO A 24 3.07 20.49 8.65
N GLY A 25 3.26 20.78 7.36
CA GLY A 25 4.45 20.43 6.61
C GLY A 25 5.73 21.02 7.21
N ALA A 26 5.70 22.29 7.60
CA ALA A 26 6.85 22.93 8.24
C ALA A 26 7.28 22.25 9.55
N ARG A 27 6.32 21.77 10.36
CA ARG A 27 6.62 21.07 11.61
C ARG A 27 7.17 19.67 11.36
N LEU A 28 6.64 18.95 10.38
CA LEU A 28 7.19 17.64 9.99
C LEU A 28 8.63 17.78 9.48
N VAL A 29 8.88 18.78 8.64
CA VAL A 29 10.24 19.05 8.13
C VAL A 29 11.20 19.34 9.29
N ALA A 30 10.83 20.24 10.21
CA ALA A 30 11.68 20.54 11.36
C ALA A 30 11.98 19.30 12.21
N TYR A 31 10.96 18.50 12.54
CA TYR A 31 11.13 17.27 13.30
C TYR A 31 12.08 16.28 12.61
N TYR A 32 11.88 16.01 11.32
CA TYR A 32 12.74 15.07 10.61
C TYR A 32 14.15 15.61 10.35
N GLN A 33 14.34 16.94 10.29
CA GLN A 33 15.67 17.55 10.27
C GLN A 33 16.45 17.28 11.56
N GLU A 34 15.79 17.33 12.72
CA GLU A 34 16.42 16.95 14.00
C GLU A 34 16.77 15.46 14.04
N VAL A 35 15.88 14.62 13.49
CA VAL A 35 16.11 13.17 13.39
C VAL A 35 17.25 12.84 12.43
N ALA A 36 17.46 13.64 11.38
CA ALA A 36 18.47 13.39 10.35
C ALA A 36 19.88 13.20 10.91
N ALA A 37 20.24 13.94 11.97
CA ALA A 37 21.54 13.82 12.62
C ALA A 37 21.79 12.41 13.18
N ASN A 38 20.74 11.71 13.64
CA ASN A 38 20.84 10.35 14.18
C ASN A 38 20.81 9.29 13.07
N MET A 39 20.38 9.65 11.87
CA MET A 39 20.15 8.74 10.75
C MET A 39 21.26 8.80 9.67
N ALA A 40 22.27 9.64 9.87
CA ALA A 40 23.36 9.86 8.92
C ALA A 40 24.25 8.62 8.68
N ASP A 41 24.26 7.65 9.60
CA ASP A 41 25.04 6.41 9.50
C ASP A 41 24.31 5.28 8.75
N LEU A 42 23.07 5.51 8.31
CA LEU A 42 22.28 4.48 7.66
C LEU A 42 22.84 4.13 6.27
N PRO A 43 22.89 2.84 5.90
CA PRO A 43 23.45 2.40 4.60
C PRO A 43 22.63 2.87 3.39
N PHE A 44 21.40 3.31 3.60
CA PHE A 44 20.48 3.84 2.59
C PHE A 44 20.31 5.37 2.69
N TYR A 45 21.23 6.06 3.39
CA TYR A 45 21.25 7.51 3.48
C TYR A 45 21.77 8.15 2.19
N ASN A 46 20.98 9.01 1.57
CA ASN A 46 21.35 9.79 0.38
C ASN A 46 21.73 11.24 0.76
N PRO A 47 23.02 11.59 0.84
CA PRO A 47 23.47 12.93 1.26
C PRO A 47 23.15 14.04 0.25
N ARG A 48 22.70 13.70 -0.96
CA ARG A 48 22.25 14.68 -1.96
C ARG A 48 20.86 15.19 -1.67
N LEU A 49 20.13 14.51 -0.77
CA LEU A 49 18.82 14.92 -0.34
C LEU A 49 18.88 15.68 0.98
N THR A 50 17.90 16.54 1.17
CA THR A 50 17.57 17.18 2.43
C THR A 50 16.11 16.88 2.75
N VAL A 51 15.77 16.94 4.03
CA VAL A 51 14.39 16.79 4.49
C VAL A 51 13.56 17.95 3.95
N ALA A 52 12.53 17.62 3.18
CA ALA A 52 11.58 18.59 2.66
C ALA A 52 10.21 17.94 2.45
N ALA A 53 9.19 18.79 2.30
CA ALA A 53 7.80 18.39 2.15
C ALA A 53 7.13 19.20 1.05
N LEU A 54 6.16 18.59 0.39
CA LEU A 54 5.20 19.35 -0.42
C LEU A 54 4.21 20.09 0.50
N PRO A 55 3.60 21.20 0.03
CA PRO A 55 2.48 21.81 0.74
C PRO A 55 1.37 20.78 0.94
N PHE A 56 0.86 20.67 2.18
CA PHE A 56 -0.19 19.70 2.47
C PHE A 56 -1.50 20.20 1.91
N CYS A 57 -2.31 19.26 1.44
CA CYS A 57 -3.66 19.52 0.94
C CYS A 57 -4.69 19.04 1.97
N ARG A 58 -5.86 19.68 1.94
CA ARG A 58 -7.04 19.23 2.68
C ARG A 58 -7.76 18.17 1.86
N VAL A 59 -7.82 16.94 2.36
CA VAL A 59 -8.60 15.84 1.78
C VAL A 59 -9.67 15.47 2.80
N GLU A 60 -10.94 15.65 2.42
CA GLU A 60 -12.10 15.39 3.31
C GLU A 60 -11.99 16.05 4.71
N GLY A 61 -11.31 17.20 4.78
CA GLY A 61 -11.08 17.97 6.00
C GLY A 61 -9.76 17.65 6.73
N ASP A 62 -9.10 16.53 6.43
CA ASP A 62 -7.82 16.14 7.02
C ASP A 62 -6.62 16.56 6.17
N TRP A 63 -5.44 16.59 6.76
CA TRP A 63 -4.22 16.99 6.08
C TRP A 63 -3.54 15.79 5.45
N LEU A 64 -3.30 15.84 4.14
CA LEU A 64 -2.51 14.86 3.40
C LEU A 64 -1.33 15.55 2.70
N GLY A 65 -0.15 14.98 2.84
CA GLY A 65 1.06 15.49 2.18
C GLY A 65 2.14 14.43 2.05
N VAL A 66 3.19 14.74 1.31
CA VAL A 66 4.34 13.85 1.11
C VAL A 66 5.58 14.54 1.63
N VAL A 67 6.35 13.81 2.43
CA VAL A 67 7.63 14.25 2.98
C VAL A 67 8.70 13.28 2.52
N TRP A 68 9.81 13.83 2.03
CA TRP A 68 11.01 13.06 1.72
C TRP A 68 12.14 13.47 2.64
N THR A 69 12.94 12.48 2.98
CA THR A 69 14.16 12.59 3.77
C THR A 69 15.29 11.92 2.99
N PRO A 70 16.54 12.10 3.42
CA PRO A 70 17.66 11.34 2.88
C PRO A 70 17.52 9.81 2.94
N TRP A 71 16.62 9.26 3.76
CA TRP A 71 16.52 7.81 3.98
C TRP A 71 15.11 7.22 3.75
N PHE A 72 14.07 8.04 3.53
CA PHE A 72 12.74 7.59 3.12
C PHE A 72 11.95 8.67 2.36
N LEU A 73 10.92 8.24 1.63
CA LEU A 73 9.89 9.11 1.08
C LEU A 73 8.53 8.52 1.44
N ASN A 74 7.72 9.25 2.21
CA ASN A 74 6.46 8.74 2.77
C ASN A 74 5.34 9.78 2.60
N ALA A 75 4.11 9.29 2.43
CA ALA A 75 2.91 10.10 2.56
C ALA A 75 2.49 10.17 4.03
N PHE A 76 1.99 11.31 4.47
CA PHE A 76 1.56 11.58 5.83
C PHE A 76 0.12 12.07 5.85
N LEU A 77 -0.67 11.48 6.75
CA LEU A 77 -2.03 11.87 7.07
C LEU A 77 -2.03 12.41 8.51
N LEU A 78 -2.54 13.63 8.70
CA LEU A 78 -2.61 14.31 9.99
C LEU A 78 -4.05 14.78 10.28
N PRO A 79 -4.44 14.86 11.57
CA PRO A 79 -5.77 15.28 11.96
C PRO A 79 -5.99 16.74 11.56
N GLY A 80 -6.95 16.98 10.68
CA GLY A 80 -7.40 18.30 10.27
C GLY A 80 -8.79 18.66 10.78
N GLY A 81 -9.46 17.72 11.44
CA GLY A 81 -10.88 17.82 11.82
C GLY A 81 -11.82 17.29 10.74
N GLY A 82 -11.30 16.47 9.82
CA GLY A 82 -12.06 15.81 8.76
C GLY A 82 -12.60 14.43 9.17
N THR A 83 -12.94 13.64 8.15
CA THR A 83 -13.50 12.30 8.29
C THR A 83 -12.51 11.17 7.99
N LEU A 84 -11.34 11.48 7.42
CA LEU A 84 -10.31 10.49 7.11
C LEU A 84 -9.52 10.11 8.35
N TRP A 85 -9.29 11.04 9.27
CA TRP A 85 -8.55 10.79 10.49
C TRP A 85 -9.28 9.82 11.42
N GLN A 86 -8.50 8.93 12.02
CA GLN A 86 -8.94 8.06 13.12
C GLN A 86 -7.74 7.86 14.05
N ASP A 87 -8.00 7.80 15.35
CA ASP A 87 -6.95 7.59 16.32
C ASP A 87 -6.41 6.15 16.20
N LEU A 88 -5.14 6.03 15.82
CA LEU A 88 -4.44 4.76 15.66
C LEU A 88 -3.35 4.60 16.71
N SER A 89 -3.18 3.38 17.18
CA SER A 89 -2.08 3.04 18.08
C SER A 89 -0.76 3.01 17.32
N GLN A 90 0.35 3.18 18.02
CA GLN A 90 1.67 3.09 17.38
C GLN A 90 1.90 1.70 16.77
N GLY A 91 2.27 1.65 15.48
CA GLY A 91 2.48 0.43 14.70
C GLY A 91 1.19 -0.25 14.21
N GLU A 92 0.02 0.31 14.55
CA GLU A 92 -1.26 -0.15 14.02
C GLU A 92 -1.40 0.24 12.56
N ARG A 93 -1.98 -0.65 11.74
CA ARG A 93 -2.18 -0.42 10.31
C ARG A 93 -3.66 -0.27 10.03
N ARG A 94 -4.04 0.74 9.26
CA ARG A 94 -5.41 0.99 8.81
C ARG A 94 -5.44 1.24 7.31
N ARG A 95 -6.48 0.71 6.67
CA ARG A 95 -6.84 1.10 5.31
C ARG A 95 -7.63 2.40 5.32
N VAL A 96 -7.12 3.39 4.59
CA VAL A 96 -7.76 4.68 4.36
C VAL A 96 -8.22 4.71 2.90
N ALA A 97 -9.51 4.95 2.68
CA ALA A 97 -10.05 5.11 1.34
C ALA A 97 -9.62 6.49 0.81
N LEU A 98 -8.79 6.49 -0.21
CA LEU A 98 -8.39 7.68 -0.97
C LEU A 98 -9.00 7.61 -2.38
N PRO A 99 -9.01 8.72 -3.14
CA PRO A 99 -9.48 8.71 -4.53
C PRO A 99 -8.84 7.61 -5.39
N VAL A 100 -7.55 7.34 -5.17
CA VAL A 100 -6.78 6.29 -5.87
C VAL A 100 -7.18 4.85 -5.48
N GLY A 101 -7.87 4.68 -4.35
CA GLY A 101 -8.20 3.39 -3.76
C GLY A 101 -7.85 3.32 -2.26
N GLU A 102 -7.99 2.13 -1.68
CA GLU A 102 -7.63 1.89 -0.27
C GLU A 102 -6.11 1.81 -0.10
N MET A 103 -5.57 2.56 0.87
CA MET A 103 -4.15 2.56 1.19
C MET A 103 -3.88 2.26 2.65
N ASP A 104 -2.82 1.48 2.92
CA ASP A 104 -2.39 1.16 4.26
C ASP A 104 -1.57 2.31 4.87
N PHE A 105 -2.16 2.97 5.86
CA PHE A 105 -1.49 3.92 6.73
C PHE A 105 -1.13 3.25 8.05
N LEU A 106 0.06 3.58 8.55
CA LEU A 106 0.57 3.14 9.84
C LEU A 106 0.47 4.29 10.84
N GLY A 107 -0.13 4.02 12.00
CA GLY A 107 -0.16 4.96 13.11
C GLY A 107 1.21 5.04 13.78
N ASP A 108 1.66 6.25 14.04
CA ASP A 108 2.83 6.53 14.85
C ASP A 108 2.63 7.85 15.61
N GLN A 109 3.58 8.18 16.48
CA GLN A 109 3.46 9.37 17.31
C GLN A 109 4.84 9.93 17.60
N ALA A 110 4.94 11.25 17.55
CA ALA A 110 6.15 11.96 17.93
C ALA A 110 5.79 13.04 18.95
N PRO A 111 6.63 13.28 19.97
CA PRO A 111 6.35 14.30 20.99
C PRO A 111 6.17 15.71 20.39
N ALA A 112 6.84 16.01 19.27
CA ALA A 112 6.72 17.31 18.58
C ALA A 112 5.49 17.41 17.65
N LEU A 113 4.95 16.28 17.18
CA LEU A 113 3.88 16.22 16.17
C LEU A 113 2.56 15.64 16.71
N GLY A 114 2.55 15.02 17.88
CA GLY A 114 1.43 14.22 18.35
C GLY A 114 1.24 12.95 17.52
N PRO A 115 0.03 12.38 17.48
CA PRO A 115 -0.28 11.23 16.65
C PRO A 115 -0.32 11.64 15.17
N PHE A 116 0.31 10.83 14.31
CA PHE A 116 0.27 10.97 12.87
C PHE A 116 0.18 9.61 12.21
N GLN A 117 -0.24 9.58 10.96
CA GLN A 117 -0.30 8.36 10.17
C GLN A 117 0.61 8.52 8.96
N TYR A 118 1.36 7.49 8.60
CA TYR A 118 2.20 7.52 7.42
C TYR A 118 2.02 6.28 6.54
N CYS A 119 2.13 6.48 5.23
CA CYS A 119 2.17 5.41 4.25
C CYS A 119 3.55 5.43 3.59
N PRO A 120 4.38 4.39 3.79
CA PRO A 120 5.68 4.31 3.16
C PRO A 120 5.53 4.12 1.65
N LEU A 121 6.08 5.05 0.87
CA LEU A 121 6.07 4.97 -0.58
C LEU A 121 7.30 4.18 -1.04
N VAL A 122 7.12 3.30 -2.02
CA VAL A 122 8.20 2.44 -2.53
C VAL A 122 9.05 3.23 -3.53
N ALA A 123 9.75 4.25 -3.04
CA ALA A 123 10.73 5.00 -3.80
C ALA A 123 12.13 4.65 -3.28
N PRO A 124 13.05 4.15 -4.14
CA PRO A 124 14.44 3.96 -3.77
C PRO A 124 15.07 5.36 -3.63
N VAL A 125 15.08 5.92 -2.43
CA VAL A 125 15.69 7.23 -2.16
C VAL A 125 17.18 7.27 -2.52
N GLU A 126 17.84 6.10 -2.56
CA GLU A 126 19.21 5.90 -3.04
C GLU A 126 19.40 6.23 -4.53
N ASP A 127 18.36 6.04 -5.35
CA ASP A 127 18.41 6.27 -6.80
C ASP A 127 18.15 7.75 -7.14
N LEU A 128 17.60 8.50 -6.20
CA LEU A 128 17.25 9.91 -6.42
C LEU A 128 18.50 10.77 -6.61
N THR A 129 18.58 11.43 -7.75
CA THR A 129 19.77 12.19 -8.16
C THR A 129 19.89 13.55 -7.47
N GLY A 130 18.79 14.11 -6.96
CA GLY A 130 18.77 15.39 -6.27
C GLY A 130 17.38 15.81 -5.77
N GLN A 131 17.33 17.02 -5.19
CA GLN A 131 16.12 17.57 -4.57
C GLN A 131 14.96 17.78 -5.55
N GLU A 132 15.24 18.24 -6.77
CA GLU A 132 14.20 18.45 -7.77
C GLU A 132 13.53 17.14 -8.20
N GLU A 133 14.32 16.07 -8.35
CA GLU A 133 13.80 14.74 -8.68
C GLU A 133 12.97 14.16 -7.52
N ALA A 134 13.45 14.30 -6.28
CA ALA A 134 12.68 13.90 -5.10
C ALA A 134 11.35 14.65 -5.00
N ALA A 135 11.35 15.96 -5.28
CA ALA A 135 10.14 16.78 -5.31
C ALA A 135 9.20 16.36 -6.45
N ALA A 136 9.72 16.03 -7.64
CA ALA A 136 8.94 15.54 -8.76
C ALA A 136 8.27 14.19 -8.44
N VAL A 137 9.02 13.24 -7.87
CA VAL A 137 8.49 11.94 -7.43
C VAL A 137 7.44 12.13 -6.32
N ALA A 138 7.70 13.01 -5.35
CA ALA A 138 6.73 13.33 -4.30
C ALA A 138 5.45 13.95 -4.87
N ARG A 139 5.57 14.82 -5.88
CA ARG A 139 4.44 15.47 -6.55
C ARG A 139 3.62 14.46 -7.32
N GLN A 140 4.27 13.59 -8.09
CA GLN A 140 3.61 12.50 -8.80
C GLN A 140 2.90 11.55 -7.84
N ALA A 141 3.55 11.18 -6.74
CA ALA A 141 2.92 10.34 -5.72
C ALA A 141 1.68 11.02 -5.15
N LEU A 142 1.79 12.28 -4.70
CA LEU A 142 0.65 13.03 -4.16
C LEU A 142 -0.47 13.21 -5.18
N ASP A 143 -0.14 13.50 -6.44
CA ASP A 143 -1.13 13.62 -7.51
C ASP A 143 -1.88 12.31 -7.72
N THR A 144 -1.14 11.19 -7.82
CA THR A 144 -1.73 9.85 -7.90
C THR A 144 -2.63 9.56 -6.70
N LEU A 145 -2.26 9.94 -5.46
CA LEU A 145 -3.10 9.75 -4.27
C LEU A 145 -4.44 10.50 -4.36
N LEU A 146 -4.45 11.64 -5.04
CA LEU A 146 -5.60 12.55 -5.14
C LEU A 146 -6.44 12.30 -6.40
N LEU A 147 -5.89 11.62 -7.40
CA LEU A 147 -6.62 11.27 -8.61
C LEU A 147 -7.54 10.07 -8.36
N PRO A 148 -8.81 10.13 -8.81
CA PRO A 148 -9.66 8.96 -8.80
C PRO A 148 -9.03 7.89 -9.70
N VAL A 149 -8.96 6.65 -9.21
CA VAL A 149 -8.68 5.53 -10.10
C VAL A 149 -9.81 5.49 -11.13
N ALA A 150 -9.52 5.88 -12.37
CA ALA A 150 -10.40 5.52 -13.48
C ALA A 150 -10.49 3.99 -13.40
N ALA A 151 -11.70 3.44 -13.37
CA ALA A 151 -11.92 2.01 -13.27
C ALA A 151 -11.26 1.29 -14.46
N GLU A 152 -9.95 1.06 -14.38
CA GLU A 152 -9.24 0.08 -15.15
C GLU A 152 -9.67 -1.24 -14.52
N GLY A 153 -10.48 -1.96 -15.28
CA GLY A 153 -11.32 -3.05 -14.82
C GLY A 153 -10.57 -4.14 -14.05
N GLU A 154 -11.38 -4.90 -13.31
CA GLU A 154 -11.07 -6.21 -12.76
C GLU A 154 -9.81 -6.90 -13.33
N ALA A 155 -8.90 -7.26 -12.42
CA ALA A 155 -8.25 -8.56 -12.42
C ALA A 155 -7.55 -9.01 -13.71
N ALA A 156 -6.37 -8.47 -13.98
CA ALA A 156 -5.26 -9.28 -14.49
C ALA A 156 -4.30 -9.52 -13.31
N GLU A 157 -3.97 -10.72 -12.84
CA GLU A 157 -4.05 -12.05 -13.44
C GLU A 157 -3.61 -13.03 -12.34
N MET A 158 -4.41 -14.07 -12.01
CA MET A 158 -3.92 -15.43 -11.71
C MET A 158 -5.07 -16.45 -11.59
N ALA A 159 -5.89 -16.58 -12.64
CA ALA A 159 -6.47 -17.88 -12.95
C ALA A 159 -5.56 -18.51 -14.00
N LEU A 160 -4.75 -19.45 -13.54
CA LEU A 160 -3.80 -20.24 -14.32
C LEU A 160 -4.53 -20.95 -15.49
N PRO A 161 -4.21 -20.70 -16.77
CA PRO A 161 -4.45 -21.67 -17.82
C PRO A 161 -3.24 -22.61 -17.89
N GLY A 162 -3.49 -23.91 -17.71
CA GLY A 162 -2.45 -24.94 -17.79
C GLY A 162 -1.77 -24.94 -19.17
N GLU A 163 -0.44 -25.00 -19.15
CA GLU A 163 0.39 -25.43 -20.28
C GLU A 163 0.17 -26.95 -20.49
N GLY A 164 0.07 -27.54 -21.66
CA GLY A 164 0.21 -27.10 -23.06
C GLY A 164 -0.22 -28.24 -24.01
N PRO A 165 0.55 -28.57 -25.06
CA PRO A 165 0.40 -28.00 -26.41
C PRO A 165 0.12 -29.06 -27.49
N ALA A 166 -0.51 -28.71 -28.63
CA ALA A 166 -0.21 -29.30 -29.94
C ALA A 166 -0.97 -28.64 -31.11
N ARG A 167 -0.20 -27.98 -31.97
CA ARG A 167 -0.21 -28.00 -33.46
C ARG A 167 -1.52 -28.33 -34.21
N GLY A 168 -1.89 -27.44 -35.12
CA GLY A 168 -2.65 -27.75 -36.34
C GLY A 168 -3.34 -26.52 -36.93
N PRO A 169 -3.00 -26.07 -38.17
CA PRO A 169 -3.53 -24.84 -38.73
C PRO A 169 -4.77 -25.05 -39.61
N VAL A 170 -5.59 -23.99 -39.67
CA VAL A 170 -6.48 -23.51 -40.75
C VAL A 170 -7.65 -24.38 -41.23
N GLU A 171 -8.87 -23.85 -41.10
CA GLU A 171 -9.75 -23.35 -42.19
C GLU A 171 -11.21 -23.28 -41.72
N ALA A 172 -11.93 -22.24 -42.16
CA ALA A 172 -13.29 -21.86 -41.73
C ALA A 172 -14.39 -22.52 -42.60
N PRO A 173 -15.62 -21.98 -42.66
CA PRO A 173 -16.76 -22.19 -41.77
C PRO A 173 -17.91 -22.97 -42.47
N ASN A 174 -18.81 -23.62 -41.72
CA ASN A 174 -20.20 -23.87 -42.17
C ASN A 174 -21.13 -24.30 -41.02
N THR A 175 -22.29 -23.66 -40.95
CA THR A 175 -23.53 -24.11 -40.27
C THR A 175 -24.39 -24.82 -41.35
N PRO A 176 -25.49 -25.58 -41.11
CA PRO A 176 -26.26 -25.84 -39.88
C PRO A 176 -26.76 -27.31 -39.68
N LEU A 177 -27.58 -27.49 -38.62
CA LEU A 177 -28.85 -28.26 -38.57
C LEU A 177 -28.89 -29.69 -37.96
N LEU A 178 -29.77 -29.81 -36.96
CA LEU A 178 -30.59 -30.97 -36.48
C LEU A 178 -29.93 -32.27 -36.01
N ALA A 179 -30.22 -32.67 -34.76
CA ALA A 179 -31.30 -33.62 -34.42
C ALA A 179 -31.10 -34.32 -33.06
N SER A 180 -32.23 -34.55 -32.38
CA SER A 180 -32.55 -35.65 -31.44
C SER A 180 -31.89 -35.62 -30.05
N LEU A 181 -32.63 -35.39 -28.95
CA LEU A 181 -33.57 -36.32 -28.25
C LEU A 181 -32.87 -37.58 -27.74
N ASP A 182 -32.62 -37.67 -26.42
CA ASP A 182 -33.16 -38.73 -25.55
C ASP A 182 -32.94 -38.36 -24.06
N GLY A 183 -33.80 -38.85 -23.18
CA GLY A 183 -33.89 -38.47 -21.77
C GLY A 183 -33.00 -39.30 -20.82
N PRO A 184 -33.55 -39.75 -19.68
CA PRO A 184 -33.26 -39.19 -18.36
C PRO A 184 -32.49 -40.16 -17.44
N GLU A 185 -32.07 -39.68 -16.25
CA GLU A 185 -32.19 -40.36 -14.92
C GLU A 185 -31.08 -39.90 -13.94
N ALA A 186 -31.49 -39.67 -12.68
CA ALA A 186 -30.64 -39.37 -11.52
C ALA A 186 -29.93 -40.65 -11.00
N PRO A 187 -28.96 -40.61 -10.04
CA PRO A 187 -29.34 -40.44 -8.64
C PRO A 187 -28.27 -39.80 -7.70
N LEU A 188 -28.76 -39.52 -6.49
CA LEU A 188 -28.06 -39.11 -5.27
C LEU A 188 -27.26 -40.27 -4.65
N SER A 189 -26.04 -40.03 -4.13
CA SER A 189 -25.46 -40.69 -2.91
C SER A 189 -23.99 -40.31 -2.61
N PRO A 190 -23.36 -40.68 -1.46
CA PRO A 190 -22.90 -39.70 -0.47
C PRO A 190 -21.44 -39.90 0.03
N ALA A 191 -21.11 -39.16 1.09
CA ALA A 191 -20.22 -39.53 2.21
C ALA A 191 -18.67 -39.53 2.05
N ALA A 192 -18.07 -38.76 2.96
CA ALA A 192 -16.94 -39.10 3.84
C ALA A 192 -15.58 -39.48 3.23
N GLY A 193 -14.54 -38.78 3.68
CA GLY A 193 -13.16 -39.14 3.39
C GLY A 193 -12.15 -38.15 3.96
N GLU A 194 -12.13 -38.02 5.28
CA GLU A 194 -11.08 -37.36 6.04
C GLU A 194 -9.75 -38.10 5.87
N GLN A 195 -8.68 -37.41 5.45
CA GLN A 195 -7.30 -37.66 5.88
C GLN A 195 -6.33 -36.58 5.35
N ALA A 196 -5.42 -36.18 6.25
CA ALA A 196 -4.41 -35.14 6.14
C ALA A 196 -3.38 -35.35 5.00
N PRO A 197 -2.54 -34.33 4.71
CA PRO A 197 -1.25 -34.33 5.39
C PRO A 197 -0.71 -32.95 5.78
N SER A 198 0.10 -32.98 6.85
CA SER A 198 1.30 -32.19 7.13
C SER A 198 1.52 -30.90 6.33
N ARG A 199 1.49 -29.75 7.04
CA ARG A 199 2.20 -28.54 6.62
C ARG A 199 3.24 -28.17 7.66
N THR A 200 4.47 -28.58 7.36
CA THR A 200 5.66 -27.78 7.64
C THR A 200 5.75 -26.69 6.57
N ASP A 201 6.33 -25.55 6.97
CA ASP A 201 7.04 -24.55 6.13
C ASP A 201 6.37 -23.18 5.93
N LYS A 202 7.05 -22.18 6.54
CA LYS A 202 7.35 -20.83 6.05
C LYS A 202 6.27 -19.77 5.85
N GLU A 203 6.33 -18.78 6.74
CA GLU A 203 6.46 -17.36 6.36
C GLU A 203 7.86 -17.09 5.75
N PRO A 204 8.19 -15.93 5.14
CA PRO A 204 7.34 -14.80 4.72
C PRO A 204 7.68 -14.30 3.29
N ALA A 205 6.74 -13.68 2.57
CA ALA A 205 7.02 -12.67 1.53
C ALA A 205 5.72 -12.18 0.86
N ARG A 206 5.31 -10.94 1.13
CA ARG A 206 4.44 -10.18 0.23
C ARG A 206 5.05 -8.79 0.03
N ARG A 207 6.19 -8.81 -0.66
CA ARG A 207 6.92 -7.68 -1.23
C ARG A 207 6.65 -7.72 -2.72
N GLY A 208 5.58 -7.08 -3.18
CA GLY A 208 5.27 -7.06 -4.61
C GLY A 208 3.88 -6.55 -4.89
N PHE A 209 3.65 -5.25 -4.75
CA PHE A 209 2.53 -4.59 -5.42
C PHE A 209 2.78 -3.10 -5.78
N LEU A 210 4.00 -2.59 -5.59
CA LEU A 210 4.34 -1.18 -5.89
C LEU A 210 5.52 -1.04 -6.88
N LYS A 211 5.75 -2.05 -7.72
CA LYS A 211 6.85 -2.04 -8.71
C LYS A 211 6.43 -1.67 -10.15
N THR A 212 5.15 -1.46 -10.43
CA THR A 212 4.69 -1.41 -11.83
C THR A 212 4.42 0.00 -12.39
N PHE A 213 4.51 1.09 -11.62
CA PHE A 213 4.12 2.42 -12.12
C PHE A 213 5.23 3.46 -12.31
N LEU A 214 6.49 3.14 -12.02
CA LEU A 214 7.64 4.06 -12.19
C LEU A 214 8.57 3.68 -13.37
N GLY A 215 8.07 2.88 -14.32
CA GLY A 215 8.85 2.42 -15.46
C GLY A 215 8.17 2.66 -16.79
N GLN A 216 8.07 3.92 -17.24
CA GLN A 216 8.07 4.26 -18.67
C GLN A 216 8.29 5.76 -18.87
N GLY A 217 9.46 6.09 -19.42
CA GLY A 217 9.83 7.47 -19.72
C GLY A 217 11.24 7.61 -20.27
N HIS A 218 11.61 6.84 -21.31
CA HIS A 218 12.39 7.34 -22.45
C HIS A 218 12.33 6.37 -23.63
#